data_AF-A0AAV5U625-F1
#
_entry.id   AF-A0AAV5U625-F1
#
_cell.length_a   1.000
_cell.length_b   1.000
_cell.length_c   1.000
_cell.angle_alpha   90.00
_cell.angle_beta   90.00
_cell.angle_gamma   90.00
#
_symmetry.space_group_name_H-M   'P 1'
#
loop_
_entity.id
_entity.type
_entity.pdbx_description
1 polymer ?
#
loop_
_entity_poly.entity_id
_entity_poly.type
_entity_poly.pdbx_seq_one_letter_code
_entity_poly.pdbx_strand_id
1 'polypeptide(L)'
;LPDLDNDADVILIEEPLPLAQRPHEPRMARNHPAQEQHLQPQQPPLDWLQEARALVDQEREFRMEARNQWRDWGRAAQPEAPRRRGRAEQRDHQQQVDAADAGQLMRLFEEGMRGIRELEERLAQREDQDALDEAAQLFDELDWRNNREFEAMEDFDMLLQPVRQPRAGRAAAAETAAQAAARIKELRDVNESDESVALRYTRACTICLAANPRWRAVLVACGHMTCSACAEQLAADAASRTFE
;
A
#
# COMPACT_ATOMS: atom_id res chain seq x y z
N LEU A 1 37.01 -50.70 32.27
CA LEU A 1 35.73 -50.54 31.54
C LEU A 1 34.67 -50.02 32.52
N PRO A 2 34.13 -48.80 32.32
CA PRO A 2 34.31 -47.94 31.17
C PRO A 2 35.38 -46.85 31.39
N ASP A 3 36.03 -46.52 30.28
CA ASP A 3 36.93 -45.40 30.07
C ASP A 3 36.11 -44.10 30.05
N LEU A 4 36.58 -43.10 30.80
CA LEU A 4 36.12 -41.72 30.68
C LEU A 4 37.24 -40.98 29.96
N ASP A 5 37.17 -41.04 28.63
CA ASP A 5 37.93 -40.16 27.75
C ASP A 5 37.52 -38.71 28.06
N ASN A 6 38.49 -38.01 28.63
CA ASN A 6 38.41 -36.62 29.01
C ASN A 6 38.90 -35.82 27.80
N ASP A 7 38.07 -35.74 26.76
CA ASP A 7 38.27 -34.86 25.62
C ASP A 7 37.95 -33.42 26.07
N ALA A 8 38.98 -32.78 26.62
CA ALA A 8 39.01 -31.34 26.75
C ALA A 8 39.06 -30.74 25.35
N ASP A 9 37.91 -30.31 24.84
CA ASP A 9 37.83 -29.46 23.66
C ASP A 9 38.58 -28.16 23.92
N VAL A 10 39.81 -28.11 23.41
CA VAL A 10 40.63 -26.91 23.29
C VAL A 10 39.98 -26.03 22.22
N ILE A 11 39.19 -25.05 22.65
CA ILE A 11 38.75 -23.96 21.79
C ILE A 11 39.97 -23.07 21.53
N LEU A 12 40.62 -23.28 20.37
CA LEU A 12 41.59 -22.33 19.83
C LEU A 12 40.83 -21.06 19.44
N ILE A 13 40.99 -20.01 20.25
CA ILE A 13 40.59 -18.65 19.89
C ILE A 13 41.56 -18.19 18.81
N GLU A 14 41.12 -18.20 17.56
CA GLU A 14 41.88 -17.63 16.44
C GLU A 14 42.15 -16.14 16.71
N GLU A 15 43.41 -15.76 16.65
CA GLU A 15 43.85 -14.37 16.74
C GLU A 15 43.23 -13.54 15.60
N PRO A 16 42.77 -12.31 15.87
CA PRO A 16 42.25 -11.45 14.82
C PRO A 16 43.35 -11.12 13.80
N LEU A 17 43.12 -11.49 12.54
CA LEU A 17 43.92 -11.10 11.39
C LEU A 17 44.23 -9.60 11.43
N PRO A 18 45.48 -9.18 11.11
CA PRO A 18 45.84 -7.78 11.08
C PRO A 18 44.97 -7.06 10.05
N LEU A 19 44.26 -6.03 10.51
CA LEU A 19 43.44 -5.14 9.70
C LEU A 19 44.25 -4.63 8.50
N ALA A 20 44.00 -5.21 7.34
CA ALA A 20 44.48 -4.69 6.07
C ALA A 20 44.00 -3.25 5.95
N GLN A 21 44.95 -2.34 5.71
CA GLN A 21 44.70 -0.92 5.55
C GLN A 21 43.63 -0.71 4.48
N ARG A 22 42.48 -0.17 4.90
CA ARG A 22 41.38 0.14 3.99
C ARG A 22 41.89 1.13 2.93
N PRO A 23 41.66 0.87 1.63
CA PRO A 23 41.97 1.85 0.61
C PRO A 23 41.19 3.14 0.89
N HIS A 24 41.86 4.28 0.82
CA HIS A 24 41.26 5.59 0.98
C HIS A 24 40.06 5.73 0.04
N GLU A 25 38.88 5.94 0.62
CA GLU A 25 37.66 6.22 -0.14
C GLU A 25 37.86 7.51 -0.96
N PRO A 26 37.48 7.51 -2.24
CA PRO A 26 37.51 8.72 -3.04
C PRO A 26 36.54 9.73 -2.43
N ARG A 27 37.06 10.91 -2.16
CA ARG A 27 36.36 12.07 -1.61
C ARG A 27 35.25 12.46 -2.60
N MET A 28 34.04 11.95 -2.38
CA MET A 28 32.85 12.29 -3.16
C MET A 28 32.70 13.82 -3.17
N ALA A 29 32.65 14.37 -4.38
CA ALA A 29 32.41 15.79 -4.59
C ALA A 29 31.11 16.19 -3.91
N ARG A 30 31.15 17.28 -3.14
CA ARG A 30 29.99 17.85 -2.48
C ARG A 30 28.95 18.21 -3.55
N ASN A 31 27.83 17.49 -3.58
CA ASN A 31 26.69 17.86 -4.39
C ASN A 31 26.24 19.27 -3.99
N HIS A 32 26.19 20.16 -4.97
CA HIS A 32 25.54 21.46 -4.86
C HIS A 32 24.07 21.25 -4.45
N PRO A 33 23.54 22.00 -3.47
CA PRO A 33 22.12 21.95 -3.16
C PRO A 33 21.35 22.46 -4.37
N ALA A 34 20.53 21.59 -4.96
CA ALA A 34 19.53 21.99 -5.93
C ALA A 34 18.62 23.03 -5.27
N GLN A 35 18.42 24.17 -5.93
CA GLN A 35 17.45 25.19 -5.52
C GLN A 35 16.05 24.55 -5.45
N GLU A 36 15.59 24.25 -4.25
CA GLU A 36 14.18 23.98 -3.97
C GLU A 36 13.40 25.26 -4.32
N GLN A 37 12.81 25.29 -5.50
CA GLN A 37 11.81 26.28 -5.86
C GLN A 37 10.61 26.04 -4.96
N HIS A 38 10.48 26.90 -3.96
CA HIS A 38 9.38 26.94 -3.01
C HIS A 38 8.08 27.21 -3.79
N LEU A 39 7.40 26.14 -4.21
CA LEU A 39 6.06 26.18 -4.78
C LEU A 39 5.12 26.67 -3.67
N GLN A 40 4.76 27.96 -3.73
CA GLN A 40 3.74 28.51 -2.84
C GLN A 40 2.43 27.76 -3.11
N PRO A 41 1.75 27.24 -2.07
CA PRO A 41 0.44 26.62 -2.24
C PRO A 41 -0.51 27.68 -2.81
N GLN A 42 -0.94 27.48 -4.04
CA GLN A 42 -1.96 28.34 -4.65
C GLN A 42 -3.21 28.22 -3.78
N GLN A 43 -3.63 29.34 -3.18
CA GLN A 43 -4.88 29.35 -2.43
C GLN A 43 -6.01 29.04 -3.42
N PRO A 44 -6.91 28.10 -3.10
CA PRO A 44 -8.01 27.78 -3.98
C PRO A 44 -8.88 29.03 -4.16
N PRO A 45 -9.38 29.31 -5.38
CA PRO A 45 -10.09 30.55 -5.69
C PRO A 45 -11.30 30.70 -4.77
N LEU A 46 -11.46 31.87 -4.14
CA LEU A 46 -12.54 32.20 -3.17
C LEU A 46 -13.98 31.86 -3.61
N ASP A 47 -14.17 31.56 -4.89
CA ASP A 47 -15.44 31.22 -5.54
C ASP A 47 -16.03 29.87 -5.06
N TRP A 48 -15.19 28.84 -4.84
CA TRP A 48 -15.69 27.49 -4.52
C TRP A 48 -16.42 27.43 -3.17
N LEU A 49 -16.02 28.26 -2.19
CA LEU A 49 -16.69 28.34 -0.89
C LEU A 49 -18.07 28.99 -1.00
N GLN A 50 -18.24 29.93 -1.92
CA GLN A 50 -19.52 30.59 -2.16
C GLN A 50 -20.47 29.63 -2.88
N GLU A 51 -19.97 28.90 -3.88
CA GLU A 51 -20.72 27.85 -4.57
C GLU A 51 -21.14 26.72 -3.61
N ALA A 52 -20.22 26.22 -2.78
CA ALA A 52 -20.54 25.18 -1.80
C ALA A 52 -21.62 25.65 -0.80
N ARG A 53 -21.58 26.91 -0.38
CA ARG A 53 -22.59 27.47 0.53
C ARG A 53 -23.96 27.59 -0.14
N ALA A 54 -24.00 28.01 -1.41
CA ALA A 54 -25.23 28.08 -2.18
C ALA A 54 -25.88 26.70 -2.35
N LEU A 55 -25.08 25.65 -2.59
CA LEU A 55 -25.58 24.27 -2.69
C LEU A 55 -26.18 23.77 -1.36
N VAL A 56 -25.55 24.08 -0.22
CA VAL A 56 -26.07 23.71 1.11
C VAL A 56 -27.40 24.41 1.40
N ASP A 57 -27.53 25.70 1.04
CA ASP A 57 -28.77 26.45 1.22
C ASP A 57 -29.89 25.90 0.32
N GLN A 58 -29.57 25.53 -0.94
CA GLN A 58 -30.51 24.88 -1.86
C GLN A 58 -31.01 23.53 -1.34
N GLU A 59 -30.12 22.70 -0.79
CA GLU A 59 -30.52 21.41 -0.20
C GLU A 59 -31.44 21.62 1.02
N ARG A 60 -31.20 22.67 1.81
CA ARG A 60 -32.02 23.01 2.98
C ARG A 60 -33.44 23.41 2.59
N GLU A 61 -33.59 24.21 1.53
CA GLU A 61 -34.89 24.60 0.98
C GLU A 61 -35.65 23.37 0.45
N PHE A 62 -34.98 22.52 -0.33
CA PHE A 62 -35.58 21.29 -0.86
C PHE A 62 -36.11 20.38 0.25
N ARG A 63 -35.31 20.17 1.32
CA ARG A 63 -35.74 19.38 2.49
C ARG A 63 -36.93 20.02 3.23
N MET A 64 -37.02 21.35 3.24
CA MET A 64 -38.14 22.07 3.87
C MET A 64 -39.43 21.94 3.04
N GLU A 65 -39.34 22.08 1.72
CA GLU A 65 -40.47 21.87 0.80
C GLU A 65 -41.01 20.45 0.87
N ALA A 66 -40.13 19.44 0.81
CA ALA A 66 -40.52 18.04 0.92
C ALA A 66 -41.28 17.76 2.24
N ARG A 67 -40.84 18.36 3.35
CA ARG A 67 -41.50 18.25 4.65
C ARG A 67 -42.89 18.91 4.65
N ASN A 68 -43.04 20.04 3.97
CA ASN A 68 -44.33 20.74 3.86
C ASN A 68 -45.31 19.95 2.99
N GLN A 69 -44.86 19.45 1.83
CA GLN A 69 -45.68 18.58 0.97
C GLN A 69 -46.17 17.33 1.71
N TRP A 70 -45.30 16.70 2.51
CA TRP A 70 -45.70 15.55 3.31
C TRP A 70 -46.78 15.89 4.35
N ARG A 71 -46.72 17.08 4.97
CA ARG A 71 -47.76 17.57 5.89
C ARG A 71 -49.09 17.85 5.18
N ASP A 72 -49.03 18.40 3.98
CA ASP A 72 -50.24 18.68 3.18
C ASP A 72 -50.91 17.39 2.71
N TRP A 73 -50.12 16.40 2.30
CA TRP A 73 -50.63 15.07 1.95
C TRP A 73 -51.33 14.40 3.14
N GLY A 74 -50.73 14.44 4.33
CA GLY A 74 -51.35 13.90 5.55
C GLY A 74 -52.65 14.60 5.96
N ARG A 75 -52.83 15.88 5.60
CA ARG A 75 -54.11 16.60 5.79
C ARG A 75 -55.16 16.19 4.77
N ALA A 76 -54.77 16.06 3.50
CA ALA A 76 -55.67 15.65 2.42
C ALA A 76 -56.14 14.19 2.57
N ALA A 77 -55.32 13.33 3.18
CA ALA A 77 -55.63 11.92 3.40
C ALA A 77 -56.56 11.65 4.60
N GLN A 78 -57.07 12.66 5.32
CA GLN A 78 -58.08 12.43 6.35
C GLN A 78 -59.48 12.35 5.70
N PRO A 79 -60.09 11.16 5.59
CA PRO A 79 -61.44 11.07 5.06
C PRO A 79 -62.44 11.76 6.01
N GLU A 80 -63.31 12.61 5.48
CA GLU A 80 -64.44 13.17 6.23
C GLU A 80 -65.27 12.03 6.83
N ALA A 81 -65.41 12.03 8.16
CA ALA A 81 -66.01 10.95 8.94
C ALA A 81 -67.42 10.57 8.41
N PRO A 82 -67.64 9.34 7.92
CA PRO A 82 -68.92 8.97 7.34
C PRO A 82 -70.01 8.83 8.41
N ARG A 83 -71.17 9.41 8.12
CA ARG A 83 -72.35 9.32 8.97
C ARG A 83 -72.92 7.90 8.96
N ARG A 84 -72.66 7.16 10.04
CA ARG A 84 -73.41 6.01 10.59
C ARG A 84 -73.99 5.01 9.57
N ARG A 85 -73.13 4.34 8.81
CA ARG A 85 -73.31 2.90 8.51
C ARG A 85 -72.35 2.09 9.38
N GLY A 86 -72.65 0.82 9.62
CA GLY A 86 -72.11 0.01 10.71
C GLY A 86 -70.61 0.18 10.96
N ARG A 87 -70.24 0.70 12.14
CA ARG A 87 -68.85 1.02 12.52
C ARG A 87 -67.90 -0.19 12.54
N ALA A 88 -68.40 -1.41 12.39
CA ALA A 88 -67.59 -2.62 12.33
C ALA A 88 -67.11 -2.87 10.89
N GLU A 89 -68.03 -3.00 9.93
CA GLU A 89 -67.73 -3.17 8.50
C GLU A 89 -66.85 -2.04 7.96
N GLN A 90 -67.08 -0.81 8.43
CA GLN A 90 -66.27 0.33 8.04
C GLN A 90 -64.84 0.30 8.62
N ARG A 91 -64.65 -0.26 9.81
CA ARG A 91 -63.31 -0.42 10.41
C ARG A 91 -62.52 -1.51 9.69
N ASP A 92 -63.18 -2.61 9.34
CA ASP A 92 -62.55 -3.70 8.60
C ASP A 92 -62.14 -3.23 7.18
N HIS A 93 -63.02 -2.49 6.50
CA HIS A 93 -62.69 -1.93 5.19
C HIS A 93 -61.57 -0.88 5.27
N GLN A 94 -61.59 0.02 6.26
CA GLN A 94 -60.51 1.00 6.46
C GLN A 94 -59.17 0.32 6.76
N GLN A 95 -59.17 -0.70 7.64
CA GLN A 95 -57.95 -1.47 7.93
C GLN A 95 -57.40 -2.19 6.70
N GLN A 96 -58.27 -2.69 5.81
CA GLN A 96 -57.83 -3.33 4.56
C GLN A 96 -57.25 -2.32 3.56
N VAL A 97 -57.84 -1.13 3.43
CA VAL A 97 -57.31 -0.05 2.59
C VAL A 97 -55.98 0.47 3.14
N ASP A 98 -55.91 0.74 4.44
CA ASP A 98 -54.68 1.19 5.11
C ASP A 98 -53.55 0.14 4.99
N ALA A 99 -53.88 -1.14 5.09
CA ALA A 99 -52.91 -2.23 4.91
C ALA A 99 -52.46 -2.37 3.44
N ALA A 100 -53.36 -2.20 2.48
CA ALA A 100 -53.03 -2.23 1.06
C ALA A 100 -52.15 -1.03 0.67
N ASP A 101 -52.47 0.16 1.16
CA ASP A 101 -51.70 1.39 0.95
C ASP A 101 -50.33 1.31 1.62
N ALA A 102 -50.25 0.78 2.85
CA ALA A 102 -48.97 0.53 3.51
C ALA A 102 -48.11 -0.48 2.74
N GLY A 103 -48.71 -1.54 2.21
CA GLY A 103 -48.02 -2.52 1.37
C GLY A 103 -47.51 -1.91 0.06
N GLN A 104 -48.27 -1.01 -0.56
CA GLN A 104 -47.83 -0.29 -1.75
C GLN A 104 -46.69 0.69 -1.44
N LEU A 105 -46.79 1.43 -0.32
CA LEU A 105 -45.75 2.34 0.12
C LEU A 105 -44.43 1.62 0.41
N MET A 106 -44.49 0.46 1.08
CA MET A 106 -43.31 -0.36 1.36
C MET A 106 -42.65 -0.88 0.08
N ARG A 107 -43.42 -1.30 -0.93
CA ARG A 107 -42.86 -1.71 -2.22
C ARG A 107 -42.14 -0.58 -2.94
N LEU A 108 -42.75 0.62 -3.00
CA LEU A 108 -42.10 1.80 -3.59
C LEU A 108 -40.83 2.20 -2.85
N PHE A 109 -40.82 2.08 -1.51
CA PHE A 109 -39.63 2.32 -0.70
C PHE A 109 -38.53 1.29 -0.97
N GLU A 110 -38.87 0.00 -1.04
CA GLU A 110 -37.92 -1.07 -1.37
C GLU A 110 -37.32 -0.91 -2.77
N GLU A 111 -38.13 -0.53 -3.75
CA GLU A 111 -37.69 -0.21 -5.12
C GLU A 111 -36.75 0.99 -5.13
N GLY A 112 -37.09 2.07 -4.40
CA GLY A 112 -36.22 3.24 -4.25
C GLY A 112 -34.87 2.89 -3.61
N MET A 113 -34.88 2.11 -2.53
CA MET A 113 -33.67 1.65 -1.85
C MET A 113 -32.84 0.67 -2.69
N ARG A 114 -33.45 -0.04 -3.62
CA ARG A 114 -32.72 -0.86 -4.61
C ARG A 114 -32.01 0.03 -5.62
N GLY A 115 -32.69 1.03 -6.17
CA GLY A 115 -32.09 1.99 -7.10
C GLY A 115 -30.91 2.78 -6.51
N ILE A 116 -31.00 3.18 -5.23
CA ILE A 116 -29.89 3.86 -4.53
C ILE A 116 -28.66 2.94 -4.44
N ARG A 117 -28.84 1.67 -4.03
CA ARG A 117 -27.73 0.70 -3.95
C ARG A 117 -27.08 0.44 -5.30
N GLU A 118 -27.88 0.32 -6.37
CA GLU A 118 -27.34 0.17 -7.73
C GLU A 118 -26.55 1.41 -8.18
N LEU A 119 -26.96 2.62 -7.79
CA LEU A 119 -26.22 3.84 -8.07
C LEU A 119 -24.91 3.92 -7.28
N GLU A 120 -24.92 3.56 -6.00
CA GLU A 120 -23.71 3.47 -5.16
C GLU A 120 -22.70 2.48 -5.76
N GLU A 121 -23.15 1.30 -6.17
CA GLU A 121 -22.28 0.29 -6.81
C GLU A 121 -21.69 0.81 -8.14
N ARG A 122 -22.48 1.51 -8.96
CA ARG A 122 -21.99 2.12 -10.21
C ARG A 122 -20.99 3.25 -9.98
N LEU A 123 -21.14 4.03 -8.89
CA LEU A 123 -20.18 5.08 -8.52
C LEU A 123 -18.88 4.46 -8.02
N ALA A 124 -18.94 3.45 -7.16
CA ALA A 124 -17.76 2.72 -6.70
C ALA A 124 -16.97 2.10 -7.88
N GLN A 125 -17.67 1.49 -8.84
CA GLN A 125 -17.02 0.95 -10.05
C GLN A 125 -16.35 2.02 -10.91
N ARG A 126 -16.89 3.25 -10.94
CA ARG A 126 -16.26 4.37 -11.66
C ARG A 126 -15.02 4.88 -10.95
N GLU A 127 -15.08 5.03 -9.62
CA GLU A 127 -13.91 5.43 -8.83
C GLU A 127 -12.77 4.42 -8.99
N ASP A 128 -13.08 3.12 -8.97
CA ASP A 128 -12.10 2.06 -9.24
C ASP A 128 -11.53 2.15 -10.67
N GLN A 129 -12.36 2.44 -11.67
CA GLN A 129 -11.91 2.60 -13.06
C GLN A 129 -11.03 3.84 -13.24
N ASP A 130 -11.43 4.98 -12.69
CA ASP A 130 -10.67 6.23 -12.75
C ASP A 130 -9.29 6.06 -12.08
N ALA A 131 -9.23 5.35 -10.95
CA ALA A 131 -7.98 5.02 -10.26
C ALA A 131 -7.07 4.08 -11.09
N LEU A 132 -7.65 3.11 -11.80
CA LEU A 132 -6.91 2.23 -12.71
C LEU A 132 -6.36 3.00 -13.92
N ASP A 133 -7.15 3.93 -14.48
CA ASP A 133 -6.74 4.76 -15.61
C ASP A 133 -5.63 5.75 -15.21
N GLU A 134 -5.70 6.34 -14.01
CA GLU A 134 -4.63 7.18 -13.45
C GLU A 134 -3.35 6.38 -13.23
N ALA A 135 -3.46 5.17 -12.67
CA ALA A 135 -2.31 4.29 -12.50
C ALA A 135 -1.66 3.91 -13.84
N ALA A 136 -2.47 3.62 -14.87
CA ALA A 136 -1.96 3.33 -16.21
C ALA A 136 -1.19 4.51 -16.82
N GLN A 137 -1.70 5.73 -16.67
CA GLN A 137 -1.01 6.95 -17.12
C GLN A 137 0.34 7.16 -16.41
N LEU A 138 0.39 6.90 -15.10
CA LEU A 138 1.64 6.97 -14.34
C LEU A 138 2.66 5.92 -14.80
N PHE A 139 2.21 4.70 -15.13
CA PHE A 139 3.08 3.67 -15.69
C PHE A 139 3.64 4.05 -17.06
N ASP A 140 2.81 4.60 -17.95
CA ASP A 140 3.26 5.09 -19.27
C ASP A 140 4.26 6.25 -19.14
N GLU A 141 4.05 7.17 -18.20
CA GLU A 141 4.98 8.27 -17.92
C GLU A 141 6.33 7.76 -17.39
N LEU A 142 6.30 6.79 -16.47
CA LEU A 142 7.49 6.13 -15.93
C LEU A 142 8.27 5.39 -17.01
N ASP A 143 7.58 4.66 -17.89
CA ASP A 143 8.22 3.94 -18.99
C ASP A 143 8.87 4.91 -19.98
N TRP A 144 8.17 6.00 -20.34
CA TRP A 144 8.73 7.06 -21.16
C TRP A 144 9.98 7.68 -20.52
N ARG A 145 9.95 7.97 -19.21
CA ARG A 145 11.09 8.53 -18.49
C ARG A 145 12.28 7.58 -18.46
N ASN A 146 12.04 6.30 -18.17
CA ASN A 146 13.08 5.28 -18.14
C ASN A 146 13.70 5.07 -19.52
N ASN A 147 12.89 4.97 -20.58
CA ASN A 147 13.38 4.84 -21.94
C ASN A 147 14.20 6.06 -22.37
N ARG A 148 13.75 7.26 -22.01
CA ARG A 148 14.50 8.49 -22.28
C ARG A 148 15.83 8.57 -21.53
N GLU A 149 15.86 8.13 -20.27
CA GLU A 149 17.10 8.02 -19.49
C GLU A 149 18.03 6.97 -20.10
N PHE A 150 17.47 5.86 -20.61
CA PHE A 150 18.23 4.81 -21.28
C PHE A 150 18.88 5.31 -22.57
N GLU A 151 18.13 6.02 -23.43
CA GLU A 151 18.65 6.66 -24.64
C GLU A 151 19.76 7.68 -24.31
N ALA A 152 19.57 8.50 -23.27
CA ALA A 152 20.59 9.44 -22.81
C ALA A 152 21.84 8.74 -22.24
N MET A 153 21.69 7.52 -21.72
CA MET A 153 22.79 6.71 -21.22
C MET A 153 23.56 6.01 -22.35
N GLU A 154 22.89 5.64 -23.45
CA GLU A 154 23.55 5.13 -24.67
C GLU A 154 24.47 6.20 -25.31
N ASP A 155 24.03 7.47 -25.33
CA ASP A 155 24.87 8.60 -25.75
C ASP A 155 26.10 8.78 -24.84
N PHE A 156 25.97 8.45 -23.55
CA PHE A 156 27.07 8.49 -22.59
C PHE A 156 28.06 7.32 -22.76
N ASP A 157 27.56 6.11 -23.08
CA ASP A 157 28.41 4.95 -23.39
C ASP A 157 29.21 5.17 -24.68
N MET A 158 28.62 5.85 -25.67
CA MET A 158 29.31 6.26 -26.90
C MET A 158 30.47 7.25 -26.63
N LEU A 159 30.37 8.08 -25.59
CA LEU A 159 31.45 9.01 -25.18
C LEU A 159 32.54 8.35 -24.31
N LEU A 160 32.25 7.21 -23.68
CA LEU A 160 33.24 6.40 -22.95
C LEU A 160 34.03 5.44 -23.87
N GLN A 161 33.71 5.39 -25.17
CA GLN A 161 34.45 4.62 -26.18
C GLN A 161 35.72 5.29 -26.74
N PRO A 162 36.53 6.01 -25.94
CA PRO A 162 37.97 6.02 -26.24
C PRO A 162 38.89 5.90 -25.00
N VAL A 163 38.68 4.94 -24.08
CA VAL A 163 39.79 4.47 -23.19
C VAL A 163 39.79 2.94 -22.98
N ARG A 164 39.21 2.17 -23.92
CA ARG A 164 39.67 0.78 -24.14
C ARG A 164 40.74 0.78 -25.22
N GLN A 165 41.82 1.53 -25.01
CA GLN A 165 43.07 1.12 -25.64
C GLN A 165 43.38 -0.28 -25.08
N PRO A 166 43.54 -1.31 -25.92
CA PRO A 166 44.05 -2.57 -25.43
C PRO A 166 45.43 -2.25 -24.86
N ARG A 167 45.54 -2.22 -23.51
CA ARG A 167 46.84 -2.28 -22.86
C ARG A 167 47.45 -3.60 -23.33
N ALA A 168 48.33 -3.48 -24.31
CA ALA A 168 49.21 -4.52 -24.82
C ALA A 168 50.10 -4.99 -23.67
N GLY A 169 49.54 -5.82 -22.79
CA GLY A 169 50.16 -6.15 -21.52
C GLY A 169 49.33 -7.03 -20.58
N ARG A 170 48.11 -7.42 -20.93
CA ARG A 170 47.45 -8.57 -20.28
C ARG A 170 47.05 -9.58 -21.34
N ALA A 171 48.00 -10.44 -21.69
CA ALA A 171 47.74 -11.78 -22.20
C ALA A 171 47.09 -12.67 -21.12
N ALA A 172 46.08 -12.17 -20.42
CA ALA A 172 45.08 -13.03 -19.82
C ALA A 172 44.22 -13.46 -21.01
N ALA A 173 44.30 -14.75 -21.36
CA ALA A 173 43.59 -15.34 -22.48
C ALA A 173 42.18 -14.77 -22.56
N ALA A 174 41.76 -14.36 -23.77
CA ALA A 174 40.39 -13.97 -24.02
C ALA A 174 39.48 -15.12 -23.58
N GLU A 175 38.92 -15.01 -22.38
CA GLU A 175 37.91 -15.93 -21.89
C GLU A 175 36.80 -15.87 -22.92
N THR A 176 36.59 -16.98 -23.62
CA THR A 176 35.57 -16.99 -24.68
C THR A 176 34.22 -16.73 -24.03
N ALA A 177 33.28 -16.13 -24.77
CA ALA A 177 31.92 -15.94 -24.26
C ALA A 177 31.32 -17.26 -23.72
N ALA A 178 31.72 -18.41 -24.30
CA ALA A 178 31.34 -19.74 -23.82
C ALA A 178 31.94 -20.08 -22.45
N GLN A 179 33.21 -19.74 -22.19
CA GLN A 179 33.85 -19.94 -20.89
C GLN A 179 33.21 -19.04 -19.81
N ALA A 180 32.95 -17.78 -20.14
CA ALA A 180 32.25 -16.86 -19.23
C ALA A 180 30.83 -17.35 -18.91
N ALA A 181 30.08 -17.83 -19.91
CA ALA A 181 28.75 -18.40 -19.71
C ALA A 181 28.79 -19.67 -18.86
N ALA A 182 29.77 -20.56 -19.08
CA ALA A 182 29.95 -21.77 -18.28
C ALA A 182 30.25 -21.44 -16.80
N ARG A 183 31.12 -20.45 -16.55
CA ARG A 183 31.43 -19.98 -15.21
C ARG A 183 30.25 -19.33 -14.51
N ILE A 184 29.45 -18.52 -15.20
CA ILE A 184 28.22 -17.94 -14.64
C ILE A 184 27.24 -19.05 -14.26
N LYS A 185 27.09 -20.06 -15.11
CA LYS A 185 26.23 -21.21 -14.83
C LYS A 185 26.71 -21.96 -13.58
N GLU A 186 27.99 -22.28 -13.50
CA GLU A 186 28.58 -22.95 -12.33
C GLU A 186 28.36 -22.15 -11.03
N LEU A 187 28.56 -20.82 -11.08
CA LEU A 187 28.29 -19.96 -9.92
C LEU A 187 26.81 -19.93 -9.52
N ARG A 188 25.89 -19.98 -10.50
CA ARG A 188 24.44 -20.09 -10.21
C ARG A 188 24.11 -21.43 -9.58
N ASP A 189 24.62 -22.53 -10.14
CA ASP A 189 24.39 -23.88 -9.63
C ASP A 189 24.89 -24.01 -8.18
N VAL A 190 26.04 -23.42 -7.84
CA VAL A 190 26.56 -23.37 -6.45
C VAL A 190 25.67 -22.51 -5.55
N ASN A 191 25.17 -21.38 -6.05
CA ASN A 191 24.37 -20.44 -5.25
C ASN A 191 22.89 -20.88 -5.12
N GLU A 192 22.43 -21.79 -5.96
CA GLU A 192 21.10 -22.41 -5.91
C GLU A 192 21.11 -23.81 -5.28
N SER A 193 22.27 -24.27 -4.78
CA SER A 193 22.35 -25.53 -4.05
C SER A 193 21.51 -25.49 -2.77
N ASP A 194 20.98 -26.64 -2.33
CA ASP A 194 20.13 -26.72 -1.14
C ASP A 194 20.83 -26.15 0.11
N GLU A 195 22.15 -26.32 0.23
CA GLU A 195 22.96 -25.78 1.31
C GLU A 195 23.02 -24.24 1.28
N SER A 196 23.18 -23.65 0.10
CA SER A 196 23.24 -22.18 -0.05
C SER A 196 21.86 -21.54 0.11
N VAL A 197 20.78 -22.20 -0.35
CA VAL A 197 19.40 -21.77 -0.14
C VAL A 197 19.04 -21.78 1.35
N ALA A 198 19.52 -22.76 2.11
CA ALA A 198 19.36 -22.80 3.57
C ALA A 198 20.06 -21.64 4.28
N LEU A 199 21.19 -21.13 3.73
CA LEU A 199 21.92 -19.98 4.28
C LEU A 199 21.25 -18.63 3.96
N ARG A 200 20.48 -18.51 2.87
CA ARG A 200 19.85 -17.24 2.45
C ARG A 200 18.82 -16.72 3.44
N TYR A 201 18.20 -17.60 4.23
CA TYR A 201 17.16 -17.22 5.17
C TYR A 201 17.41 -17.85 6.54
N THR A 202 18.40 -17.29 7.26
CA THR A 202 18.57 -17.66 8.66
C THR A 202 17.26 -17.37 9.39
N ARG A 203 16.69 -18.40 10.02
CA ARG A 203 15.55 -18.23 10.93
C ARG A 203 16.00 -17.66 12.28
N ALA A 204 17.30 -17.47 12.47
CA ALA A 204 17.85 -16.99 13.72
C ALA A 204 17.37 -15.58 14.03
N CYS A 205 16.97 -15.33 15.26
CA CYS A 205 16.68 -13.97 15.70
C CYS A 205 18.00 -13.18 15.78
N THR A 206 18.07 -12.02 15.14
CA THR A 206 19.27 -11.17 15.15
C THR A 206 19.56 -10.51 16.50
N ILE A 207 18.61 -10.55 17.45
CA ILE A 207 18.73 -9.93 18.78
C ILE A 207 19.17 -10.98 19.81
N CYS A 208 18.38 -12.03 20.00
CA CYS A 208 18.67 -13.06 21.00
C CYS A 208 19.44 -14.27 20.44
N LEU A 209 19.74 -14.31 19.14
CA LEU A 209 20.47 -15.37 18.45
C LEU A 209 19.82 -16.77 18.54
N ALA A 210 18.55 -16.86 18.97
CA ALA A 210 17.79 -18.11 18.96
C ALA A 210 17.67 -18.61 17.51
N ALA A 211 18.25 -19.78 17.22
CA ALA A 211 18.37 -20.30 15.84
C ALA A 211 17.03 -20.51 15.13
N ASN A 212 15.97 -20.84 15.87
CA ASN A 212 14.65 -21.11 15.30
C ASN A 212 13.52 -20.72 16.29
N PRO A 213 13.21 -19.42 16.44
CA PRO A 213 12.13 -18.99 17.32
C PRO A 213 10.78 -19.46 16.78
N ARG A 214 9.90 -19.89 17.69
CA ARG A 214 8.56 -20.40 17.37
C ARG A 214 7.70 -19.37 16.64
N TRP A 215 7.80 -18.11 17.03
CA TRP A 215 7.09 -16.98 16.43
C TRP A 215 8.06 -15.86 16.07
N ARG A 216 7.80 -15.24 14.91
CA ARG A 216 8.59 -14.13 14.35
C ARG A 216 7.68 -12.94 14.12
N ALA A 217 8.23 -11.75 14.28
CA ALA A 217 7.58 -10.48 14.03
C ALA A 217 8.39 -9.68 13.00
N VAL A 218 7.70 -8.91 12.17
CA VAL A 218 8.31 -7.99 11.18
C VAL A 218 8.06 -6.56 11.66
N LEU A 219 9.12 -5.77 11.73
CA LEU A 219 9.03 -4.35 12.03
C LEU A 219 8.60 -3.59 10.77
N VAL A 220 7.32 -3.23 10.67
CA VAL A 220 6.70 -2.70 9.43
C VAL A 220 7.42 -1.45 8.89
N ALA A 221 7.96 -0.61 9.76
CA ALA A 221 8.67 0.61 9.36
C ALA A 221 9.99 0.37 8.62
N CYS A 222 10.68 -0.76 8.87
CA CYS A 222 12.02 -1.01 8.33
C CYS A 222 12.21 -2.40 7.70
N GLY A 223 11.20 -3.26 7.72
CA GLY A 223 11.21 -4.59 7.11
C GLY A 223 12.06 -5.65 7.84
N HIS A 224 12.75 -5.30 8.93
CA HIS A 224 13.56 -6.26 9.68
C HIS A 224 12.69 -7.28 10.42
N MET A 225 13.14 -8.53 10.44
CA MET A 225 12.45 -9.65 11.09
C MET A 225 13.18 -10.07 12.38
N THR A 226 12.45 -10.23 13.48
CA THR A 226 12.98 -10.66 14.79
C THR A 226 12.06 -11.71 15.43
N CYS A 227 12.41 -12.28 16.59
CA CYS A 227 11.47 -13.14 17.32
C CYS A 227 10.42 -12.29 18.05
N SER A 228 9.22 -12.83 18.26
CA SER A 228 8.12 -12.08 18.90
C SER A 228 8.48 -11.53 20.28
N ALA A 229 9.22 -12.30 21.10
CA ALA A 229 9.66 -11.86 22.43
C ALA A 229 10.58 -10.62 22.37
N CYS A 230 11.53 -10.58 21.43
CA CYS A 230 12.39 -9.42 21.25
C CYS A 230 11.63 -8.21 20.68
N ALA A 231 10.65 -8.44 19.79
CA ALA A 231 9.81 -7.38 19.26
C ALA A 231 8.94 -6.72 20.35
N GLU A 232 8.35 -7.53 21.25
CA GLU A 232 7.58 -7.03 22.41
C GLU A 232 8.46 -6.23 23.37
N GLN A 233 9.68 -6.71 23.64
CA GLN A 233 10.63 -5.98 24.48
C GLN A 233 11.03 -4.64 23.88
N LEU A 234 11.34 -4.58 22.57
CA LEU A 234 11.63 -3.32 21.88
C LEU A 234 10.45 -2.35 21.93
N ALA A 235 9.22 -2.85 21.81
CA ALA A 235 8.02 -2.02 21.92
C ALA A 235 7.84 -1.46 23.34
N ALA A 236 8.07 -2.27 24.37
CA ALA A 236 8.04 -1.82 25.77
C ALA A 236 9.11 -0.76 26.06
N ASP A 237 10.35 -0.99 25.61
CA ASP A 237 11.46 -0.05 25.76
C ASP A 237 11.17 1.28 25.06
N ALA A 238 10.61 1.25 23.85
CA ALA A 238 10.20 2.45 23.13
C ALA A 238 9.13 3.24 23.89
N ALA A 239 8.11 2.56 24.43
CA ALA A 239 7.04 3.18 25.21
C ALA A 239 7.54 3.81 26.52
N SER A 240 8.58 3.25 27.14
CA SER A 240 9.18 3.84 28.35
C SER A 240 9.97 5.13 28.09
N ARG A 241 10.47 5.34 26.87
CA ARG A 241 11.33 6.49 26.52
C ARG A 241 10.55 7.75 26.13
N THR A 242 9.26 7.64 25.87
CA THR A 242 8.41 8.77 25.45
C THR A 242 7.88 9.64 26.59
N PHE A 243 8.35 9.44 27.84
CA PHE A 243 7.85 10.11 29.05
C PHE A 243 8.84 11.10 29.71
N GLU A 244 9.91 11.51 29.04
CA GLU A 244 10.79 12.63 29.46
C GLU A 244 10.62 13.84 28.54
#